data_AF-A0A1A7QWP2-F1
#
_entry.id   AF-A0A1A7QWP2-F1
#
_cell.length_a   1.000
_cell.length_b   1.000
_cell.length_c   1.000
_cell.angle_alpha   90.00
_cell.angle_beta   90.00
_cell.angle_gamma   90.00
#
_symmetry.space_group_name_H-M   'P 1'
#
loop_
_entity.id
_entity.type
_entity.pdbx_description
1 polymer ?
#
loop_
_entity_poly.entity_id
_entity_poly.type
_entity_poly.pdbx_seq_one_letter_code
_entity_poly.pdbx_strand_id
1 'polypeptide(L)' 'MIAASIFLVIGVWQIVVVVVLVLLLFGGKKIPELMRGLGSGIKEFKDASKEDGDETKTSTDKKQ' A
#
# COMPACT_ATOMS: atom_id res chain seq x y z
N MET A 1 -28.00 13.45 1.93
CA MET A 1 -27.50 12.99 0.60
C MET A 1 -26.56 14.01 -0.04
N ILE A 2 -27.01 15.25 -0.33
CA ILE A 2 -26.18 16.27 -1.03
C ILE A 2 -24.92 16.68 -0.25
N ALA A 3 -25.01 16.90 1.07
CA ALA A 3 -23.85 17.31 1.88
C ALA A 3 -22.74 16.25 1.96
N ALA A 4 -23.09 14.96 1.99
CA ALA A 4 -22.13 13.86 1.97
C ALA A 4 -21.40 13.77 0.62
N SER A 5 -22.12 14.02 -0.49
CA SER A 5 -21.53 14.09 -1.82
C SER A 5 -20.56 15.26 -1.94
N ILE A 6 -20.88 16.43 -1.39
CA ILE A 6 -19.99 17.60 -1.41
C ILE A 6 -18.72 17.33 -0.58
N PHE A 7 -18.86 16.72 0.60
CA PHE A 7 -17.71 16.38 1.45
C PHE A 7 -16.77 15.36 0.78
N LEU A 8 -17.33 14.32 0.13
CA LEU A 8 -16.54 13.37 -0.63
C LEU A 8 -15.87 13.98 -1.86
N VAL A 9 -16.59 14.80 -2.62
CA VAL A 9 -16.03 15.44 -3.83
C VAL A 9 -14.89 16.38 -3.44
N ILE A 10 -15.08 17.26 -2.45
CA ILE A 10 -14.04 18.20 -2.01
C ILE A 10 -12.86 17.45 -1.37
N GLY A 11 -13.11 16.44 -0.52
CA GLY A 11 -12.06 15.66 0.12
C GLY A 11 -11.20 14.89 -0.89
N VAL A 12 -11.82 14.22 -1.85
CA VAL A 12 -11.10 13.49 -2.90
C VAL A 12 -10.32 14.46 -3.80
N TRP A 13 -10.91 15.59 -4.19
CA TRP A 13 -10.21 16.58 -5.02
C TRP A 13 -8.98 17.16 -4.32
N GLN A 14 -9.04 17.44 -3.01
CA GLN A 14 -7.88 17.91 -2.26
C GLN A 14 -6.76 16.86 -2.22
N ILE A 15 -7.11 15.59 -1.97
CA ILE A 15 -6.14 14.48 -1.98
C ILE A 15 -5.47 14.36 -3.35
N VAL A 16 -6.24 14.44 -4.44
CA VAL A 16 -5.70 14.38 -5.81
C VAL A 16 -4.70 15.52 -6.06
N VAL A 17 -5.03 16.75 -5.66
CA VAL A 17 -4.12 17.90 -5.83
C VAL A 17 -2.81 17.69 -5.06
N VAL A 18 -2.87 17.20 -3.82
CA VAL A 18 -1.67 16.89 -3.01
C VAL A 18 -0.84 15.79 -3.68
N VAL A 19 -1.48 14.71 -4.15
CA VAL A 19 -0.80 13.61 -4.84
C VAL A 19 -0.11 14.10 -6.11
N VAL A 20 -0.75 14.97 -6.89
CA VAL A 20 -0.16 15.57 -8.09
C VAL A 20 1.05 16.43 -7.74
N LEU A 21 0.97 17.25 -6.68
CA LEU A 21 2.11 18.04 -6.18
C LEU A 21 3.29 17.15 -5.76
N VAL A 22 3.02 16.10 -4.99
CA VAL A 22 4.03 15.12 -4.58
C VAL A 22 4.64 14.42 -5.80
N LEU A 23 3.82 14.02 -6.77
CA LEU A 23 4.29 13.42 -8.02
C LEU A 23 5.14 14.38 -8.86
N LEU A 24 4.86 15.69 -8.82
CA LEU A 24 5.68 16.69 -9.52
C LEU A 24 7.05 16.86 -8.85
N LEU A 25 7.08 16.88 -7.51
CA LEU A 25 8.30 17.07 -6.72
C LEU A 25 9.19 15.81 -6.71
N PHE A 26 8.60 14.64 -6.52
CA PHE A 26 9.33 13.37 -6.41
C PHE A 26 9.44 12.63 -7.74
N GLY A 27 8.60 12.96 -8.72
CA GLY A 27 8.49 12.25 -9.99
C GLY A 27 7.64 10.98 -9.89
N GLY A 28 6.91 10.64 -10.96
CA GLY A 28 6.03 9.47 -11.02
C GLY A 28 6.70 8.10 -10.84
N LYS A 29 8.04 8.04 -10.92
CA LYS A 29 8.81 6.81 -10.75
C LYS A 29 9.25 6.53 -9.31
N LYS A 30 9.39 7.55 -8.45
CA LYS A 30 9.92 7.35 -7.08
C LYS A 30 8.90 6.76 -6.13
N ILE A 31 7.62 7.12 -6.23
CA ILE A 31 6.56 6.54 -5.40
C ILE A 31 6.45 5.00 -5.57
N PRO A 32 6.34 4.45 -6.79
CA PRO A 32 6.27 3.00 -6.97
C PRO A 32 7.57 2.28 -6.61
N GLU A 33 8.73 2.92 -6.78
CA GLU A 33 10.02 2.39 -6.36
C GLU A 33 10.13 2.28 -4.83
N LEU A 34 9.71 3.31 -4.10
CA LEU A 34 9.62 3.30 -2.64
C LEU A 34 8.60 2.28 -2.13
N MET A 35 7.43 2.17 -2.79
CA MET A 35 6.43 1.16 -2.45
C MET A 35 6.93 -0.26 -2.68
N ARG A 36 7.68 -0.52 -3.76
CA ARG A 36 8.31 -1.83 -4.01
C ARG A 36 9.37 -2.15 -2.96
N GLY A 37 10.24 -1.18 -2.62
CA GLY A 37 11.23 -1.36 -1.56
C GLY A 37 10.60 -1.65 -0.19
N LEU A 38 9.62 -0.83 0.21
CA LEU A 38 8.89 -1.00 1.46
C LEU A 38 8.08 -2.31 1.48
N GLY A 39 7.44 -2.67 0.36
CA GLY A 39 6.66 -3.89 0.22
C GLY A 39 7.52 -5.15 0.34
N SER A 40 8.71 -5.16 -0.26
CA SER A 40 9.68 -6.24 -0.10
C SER A 40 10.15 -6.35 1.35
N GLY A 41 10.49 -5.23 1.99
CA GLY A 41 10.90 -5.22 3.41
C GLY A 41 9.81 -5.68 4.37
N ILE A 42 8.55 -5.27 4.16
CA ILE A 42 7.41 -5.76 4.94
C ILE A 42 7.19 -7.25 4.71
N LYS A 43 7.37 -7.74 3.47
CA LYS A 43 7.23 -9.17 3.15
C LYS A 43 8.30 -9.99 3.87
N GLU A 44 9.56 -9.59 3.78
CA GLU A 44 10.68 -10.26 4.47
C GLU A 44 10.50 -10.22 5.99
N PHE A 45 10.07 -9.07 6.55
CA PHE A 45 9.78 -8.94 7.97
C PHE A 45 8.65 -9.88 8.42
N LYS A 46 7.59 -10.00 7.62
CA LYS A 46 6.47 -10.91 7.90
C LYS A 46 6.88 -12.38 7.78
N ASP A 47 7.72 -12.70 6.80
CA ASP A 47 8.19 -14.08 6.57
C ASP A 47 9.11 -14.51 7.72
N ALA A 48 10.05 -13.66 8.16
CA ALA A 48 10.89 -13.92 9.34
C ALA A 48 10.08 -13.99 10.64
N SER A 49 9.13 -13.08 10.86
CA SER A 49 8.26 -13.09 12.04
C SER A 49 7.33 -14.32 12.09
N LYS A 50 7.04 -14.94 10.94
CA LYS A 50 6.29 -16.20 10.86
C LYS A 50 7.17 -17.40 11.18
N GLU A 51 8.43 -17.38 10.77
CA GLU A 51 9.39 -18.45 11.05
C GLU A 51 9.73 -18.52 12.54
N ASP A 52 9.80 -17.38 13.24
CA ASP A 52 9.99 -17.32 14.70
C ASP A 52 8.72 -17.69 15.51
N GLY A 53 7.54 -17.65 14.89
CA GLY A 53 6.24 -17.83 15.56
C GLY A 53 5.47 -19.10 15.19
N ASP A 54 5.88 -19.83 14.16
CA ASP A 54 5.07 -20.90 13.56
C ASP A 54 5.94 -22.08 13.09
N GLU A 55 6.37 -22.91 14.04
CA GLU A 55 6.65 -24.34 13.80
C GLU A 55 5.32 -25.13 13.58
N THR A 56 4.21 -24.49 13.21
CA THR A 56 2.91 -25.16 13.08
C THR A 56 1.99 -24.50 12.04
N LYS A 57 2.32 -24.67 10.75
CA LYS A 57 1.38 -25.17 9.70
C LYS A 57 2.02 -25.20 8.31
N THR A 58 2.48 -26.40 7.99
CA THR A 58 2.69 -26.95 6.66
C THR A 58 1.48 -26.75 5.73
N SER A 59 1.79 -26.39 4.48
CA SER A 59 1.11 -26.72 3.22
C SER A 59 -0.42 -26.85 3.21
N THR A 60 -1.11 -25.85 2.67
CA THR A 60 -2.20 -26.05 1.71
C THR A 60 -2.31 -24.79 0.84
N ASP A 61 -1.86 -24.86 -0.41
CA ASP A 61 -2.74 -24.70 -1.58
C ASP A 61 -1.87 -24.62 -2.85
N LYS A 62 -1.57 -25.79 -3.41
CA LYS A 62 -1.20 -25.95 -4.81
C LYS A 62 -2.08 -27.06 -5.35
N LYS A 63 -3.05 -26.68 -6.19
CA LYS A 63 -3.68 -27.52 -7.23
C LYS A 63 -4.70 -28.58 -6.76
N GLN A 64 -5.99 -28.23 -6.84
CA GLN A 64 -7.00 -29.02 -7.57
C GLN A 64 -8.09 -28.11 -8.12
#